data_AF-A0A970LJY8-F1
#
_entry.id   AF-A0A970LJY8-F1
#
_cell.length_a   1.000
_cell.length_b   1.000
_cell.length_c   1.000
_cell.angle_alpha   90.00
_cell.angle_beta   90.00
_cell.angle_gamma   90.00
#
_symmetry.space_group_name_H-M   'P 1'
#
loop_
_entity.id
_entity.type
_entity.pdbx_description
1 polymer ?
#
loop_
_entity_poly.entity_id
_entity_poly.type
_entity_poly.pdbx_seq_one_letter_code
_entity_poly.pdbx_strand_id
1 'polypeptide(L)'
;LTGLEEPFAKRTVEGDLGMRYSASGILNALSKVELEKANKTYNLVAEVTKRRENVNFIPTTSFDYKVDLFIAETALDVAFSRHVGKTKDVFTHFGTMYYQTGKDLTETKYVIGTGGVLIYNKPQTILTKIKSKPENVLELRPKNPKFLLDSSYILSAMGLLAEVEPKKALRIMKKMLIEVGEDNET
;
A
#
# COMPACT_ATOMS: atom_id res chain seq x y z
N LEU A 1 -3.40 20.26 17.98
CA LEU A 1 -4.27 19.47 17.08
C LEU A 1 -5.62 19.34 17.74
N THR A 2 -6.64 20.00 17.23
CA THR A 2 -8.02 19.88 17.72
C THR A 2 -8.73 18.80 16.90
N GLY A 3 -8.84 17.62 17.48
CA GLY A 3 -9.53 16.46 16.93
C GLY A 3 -9.83 15.48 18.07
N LEU A 4 -10.88 14.66 17.92
CA LEU A 4 -11.20 13.59 18.86
C LEU A 4 -9.99 12.64 19.00
N GLU A 5 -9.75 12.15 20.22
CA GLU A 5 -8.69 11.19 20.50
C GLU A 5 -8.86 9.96 19.59
N GLU A 6 -7.81 9.61 18.87
CA GLU A 6 -7.89 8.54 17.88
C GLU A 6 -8.01 7.17 18.58
N PRO A 7 -8.87 6.27 18.09
CA PRO A 7 -9.04 4.95 18.70
C PRO A 7 -7.76 4.11 18.57
N PHE A 8 -7.44 3.34 19.62
CA PHE A 8 -6.30 2.42 19.66
C PHE A 8 -6.26 1.46 18.47
N ALA A 9 -7.42 0.96 18.04
CA ALA A 9 -7.56 0.09 16.88
C ALA A 9 -8.32 0.83 15.77
N LYS A 10 -7.63 1.15 14.67
CA LYS A 10 -8.24 1.71 13.47
C LYS A 10 -8.54 0.57 12.50
N ARG A 11 -9.79 0.08 12.47
CA ARG A 11 -10.22 -0.81 11.38
C ARG A 11 -10.54 0.01 10.12
N THR A 12 -10.14 -0.53 8.99
CA THR A 12 -10.39 0.01 7.66
C THR A 12 -10.30 -1.14 6.68
N VAL A 13 -11.17 -1.12 5.67
CA VAL A 13 -11.17 -2.14 4.61
C VAL A 13 -10.16 -1.64 3.59
N GLU A 14 -8.89 -2.01 3.79
CA GLU A 14 -7.80 -1.66 2.88
C GLU A 14 -7.49 -2.95 2.12
N GLY A 15 -8.16 -3.21 1.01
CA GLY A 15 -7.89 -2.49 -0.23
C GLY A 15 -7.03 -3.43 -1.04
N ASP A 16 -7.68 -4.42 -1.67
CA ASP A 16 -7.03 -5.25 -2.68
C ASP A 16 -6.36 -4.29 -3.67
N LEU A 17 -5.08 -4.53 -3.97
CA LEU A 17 -4.30 -3.73 -4.92
C LEU A 17 -4.93 -3.75 -6.32
N GLY A 18 -5.97 -4.55 -6.55
CA GLY A 18 -6.82 -4.41 -7.72
C GLY A 18 -6.06 -4.80 -8.97
N MET A 19 -5.26 -5.85 -8.87
CA MET A 19 -4.29 -6.27 -9.88
C MET A 19 -4.95 -6.84 -11.16
N ARG A 20 -6.26 -7.13 -11.11
CA ARG A 20 -7.04 -7.77 -12.17
C ARG A 20 -8.33 -7.00 -12.45
N TYR A 21 -9.46 -7.38 -11.83
CA TYR A 21 -10.78 -6.79 -12.10
C TYR A 21 -10.83 -5.26 -12.06
N SER A 22 -10.17 -4.66 -11.07
CA SER A 22 -10.14 -3.21 -10.85
C SER A 22 -8.88 -2.52 -11.39
N ALA A 23 -8.04 -3.22 -12.18
CA ALA A 23 -6.79 -2.67 -12.70
C ALA A 23 -6.99 -1.43 -13.59
N SER A 24 -8.15 -1.31 -14.25
CA SER A 24 -8.50 -0.11 -15.03
C SER A 24 -8.60 1.15 -14.17
N GLY A 25 -8.85 1.00 -12.86
CA GLY A 25 -8.86 2.13 -11.92
C GLY A 25 -7.52 2.85 -11.83
N ILE A 26 -6.41 2.16 -12.14
CA ILE A 26 -5.06 2.74 -12.17
C ILE A 26 -4.93 3.75 -13.32
N LEU A 27 -5.51 3.45 -14.49
CA LEU A 27 -5.46 4.35 -15.65
C LEU A 27 -6.10 5.71 -15.34
N ASN A 28 -7.17 5.70 -14.54
CA ASN A 28 -7.88 6.90 -14.13
C ASN A 28 -7.18 7.66 -12.97
N ALA A 29 -6.28 6.98 -12.26
CA ALA A 29 -5.58 7.56 -11.12
C ALA A 29 -4.29 8.28 -11.52
N LEU A 30 -3.71 7.92 -12.67
CA LEU A 30 -2.53 8.57 -13.24
C LEU A 30 -2.91 9.91 -13.90
N SER A 31 -2.03 10.90 -13.78
CA SER A 31 -2.13 12.11 -14.60
C SER A 31 -1.89 11.77 -16.08
N LYS A 32 -2.32 12.66 -16.99
CA LYS A 32 -2.13 12.46 -18.44
C LYS A 32 -0.66 12.23 -18.81
N VAL A 33 0.25 12.98 -18.18
CA VAL A 33 1.70 12.88 -18.43
C VAL A 33 2.25 11.54 -17.95
N GLU A 34 1.87 11.10 -16.77
CA GLU A 34 2.29 9.80 -16.22
C GLU A 34 1.74 8.64 -17.06
N LEU A 35 0.48 8.72 -17.45
CA LEU A 35 -0.16 7.71 -18.30
C LEU A 35 0.53 7.62 -19.67
N GLU A 36 0.82 8.75 -20.32
CA GLU A 36 1.55 8.76 -21.60
C GLU A 36 2.94 8.14 -21.47
N LYS A 37 3.67 8.48 -20.40
CA LYS A 37 5.00 7.91 -20.13
C LYS A 37 4.90 6.40 -19.90
N ALA A 38 4.00 5.96 -19.02
CA ALA A 38 3.81 4.55 -18.72
C ALA A 38 3.33 3.76 -19.95
N ASN A 39 2.50 4.36 -20.81
CA ASN A 39 2.06 3.73 -22.04
C ASN A 39 3.19 3.61 -23.07
N LYS A 40 4.11 4.59 -23.16
CA LYS A 40 5.31 4.47 -24.00
C LYS A 40 6.27 3.38 -23.52
N THR A 41 6.41 3.20 -22.20
CA THR A 41 7.34 2.21 -21.63
C THR A 41 6.77 0.79 -21.58
N TYR A 42 5.49 0.64 -21.23
CA TYR A 42 4.89 -0.64 -20.91
C TYR A 42 3.69 -1.01 -21.78
N ASN A 43 3.23 -0.13 -22.67
CA ASN A 43 1.92 -0.26 -23.31
C ASN A 43 0.80 -0.49 -22.26
N LEU A 44 0.84 0.33 -21.20
CA LEU A 44 0.06 0.14 -19.99
C LEU A 44 -1.43 -0.07 -20.25
N VAL A 45 -2.03 0.67 -21.19
CA VAL A 45 -3.47 0.55 -21.49
C VAL A 45 -3.81 -0.85 -21.99
N ALA A 46 -3.02 -1.38 -22.92
CA ALA A 46 -3.22 -2.73 -23.45
C ALA A 46 -2.94 -3.79 -22.38
N GLU A 47 -1.87 -3.63 -21.61
CA GLU A 47 -1.48 -4.58 -20.57
C GLU A 47 -2.46 -4.65 -19.39
N VAL A 48 -3.06 -3.51 -19.00
CA VAL A 48 -4.14 -3.46 -18.01
C VAL A 48 -5.41 -4.12 -18.55
N THR A 49 -5.75 -3.85 -19.82
CA THR A 49 -6.92 -4.48 -20.46
C THR A 49 -6.77 -6.00 -20.52
N LYS A 50 -5.60 -6.48 -20.95
CA LYS A 50 -5.25 -7.91 -20.99
C LYS A 50 -5.44 -8.59 -19.63
N ARG A 51 -5.01 -7.96 -18.53
CA ARG A 51 -5.14 -8.49 -17.15
C ARG A 51 -6.57 -8.46 -16.62
N ARG A 52 -7.36 -7.47 -17.03
CA ARG A 52 -8.77 -7.36 -16.68
C ARG A 52 -9.61 -8.44 -17.37
N GLU A 53 -9.34 -8.68 -18.66
CA GLU A 53 -10.05 -9.70 -19.44
C GLU A 53 -9.60 -11.12 -19.09
N ASN A 54 -8.33 -11.29 -18.72
CA ASN A 54 -7.76 -12.58 -18.30
C ASN A 54 -7.42 -12.55 -16.80
N VAL A 55 -8.43 -12.71 -15.94
CA VAL A 55 -8.26 -12.59 -14.48
C VAL A 55 -7.33 -13.65 -13.88
N ASN A 56 -7.21 -14.81 -14.54
CA ASN A 56 -6.29 -15.89 -14.18
C ASN A 56 -4.87 -15.67 -14.71
N PHE A 57 -4.57 -14.50 -15.26
CA PHE A 57 -3.24 -14.18 -15.79
C PHE A 57 -2.18 -14.25 -14.68
N ILE A 58 -1.16 -15.07 -14.93
CA ILE A 58 0.03 -15.22 -14.07
C ILE A 58 1.23 -14.69 -14.88
N PRO A 59 1.99 -13.72 -14.35
CA PRO A 59 3.22 -13.25 -14.98
C PRO A 59 4.18 -14.41 -15.23
N THR A 60 4.72 -14.50 -16.45
CA THR A 60 5.70 -15.54 -16.81
C THR A 60 6.98 -14.94 -17.36
N THR A 61 6.89 -13.77 -18.00
CA THR A 61 8.05 -13.06 -18.55
C THR A 61 8.53 -11.97 -17.61
N SER A 62 9.81 -11.61 -17.72
CA SER A 62 10.38 -10.48 -16.97
C SER A 62 9.65 -9.17 -17.26
N PHE A 63 9.08 -9.02 -18.46
CA PHE A 63 8.23 -7.87 -18.80
C PHE A 63 6.91 -7.90 -18.03
N ASP A 64 6.23 -9.06 -17.95
CA ASP A 64 4.99 -9.18 -17.17
C ASP A 64 5.19 -8.82 -15.70
N TYR A 65 6.29 -9.28 -15.10
CA TYR A 65 6.65 -8.93 -13.72
C TYR A 65 6.91 -7.44 -13.53
N LYS A 66 7.55 -6.76 -14.50
CA LYS A 66 7.75 -5.31 -14.46
C LYS A 66 6.43 -4.55 -14.55
N VAL A 67 5.50 -5.02 -15.39
CA VAL A 67 4.18 -4.41 -15.50
C VAL A 67 3.36 -4.63 -14.23
N ASP A 68 3.33 -5.86 -13.67
CA ASP A 68 2.65 -6.14 -12.39
C ASP A 68 3.28 -5.32 -11.26
N LEU A 69 4.60 -5.12 -11.27
CA LEU A 69 5.28 -4.26 -10.31
C LEU A 69 4.77 -2.81 -10.39
N PHE A 70 4.75 -2.24 -11.60
CA PHE A 70 4.27 -0.87 -11.81
C PHE A 70 2.80 -0.69 -11.42
N ILE A 71 1.95 -1.66 -11.78
CA ILE A 71 0.52 -1.70 -11.41
C ILE A 71 0.39 -1.72 -9.87
N ALA A 72 1.13 -2.60 -9.19
CA ALA A 72 1.07 -2.72 -7.73
C ALA A 72 1.56 -1.46 -7.01
N GLU A 73 2.67 -0.87 -7.47
CA GLU A 73 3.20 0.39 -6.94
C GLU A 73 2.17 1.52 -7.05
N THR A 74 1.55 1.67 -8.23
CA THR A 74 0.58 2.72 -8.48
C THR A 74 -0.71 2.47 -7.69
N ALA A 75 -1.20 1.23 -7.69
CA ALA A 75 -2.40 0.86 -6.95
C ALA A 75 -2.23 1.09 -5.45
N LEU A 76 -1.09 0.68 -4.89
CA LEU A 76 -0.81 0.84 -3.48
C LEU A 76 -0.74 2.32 -3.11
N ASP A 77 -0.02 3.11 -3.90
CA ASP A 77 0.10 4.54 -3.65
C ASP A 77 -1.25 5.27 -3.66
N VAL A 78 -2.06 4.99 -4.67
CA VAL A 78 -3.38 5.59 -4.86
C VAL A 78 -4.35 5.13 -3.77
N ALA A 79 -4.36 3.84 -3.45
CA ALA A 79 -5.17 3.31 -2.36
C ALA A 79 -4.78 3.97 -1.05
N PHE A 80 -3.48 4.05 -0.75
CA PHE A 80 -2.99 4.62 0.49
C PHE A 80 -3.35 6.11 0.62
N SER A 81 -3.20 6.90 -0.45
CA SER A 81 -3.65 8.32 -0.52
C SER A 81 -5.13 8.52 -0.18
N ARG A 82 -5.99 7.52 -0.43
CA ARG A 82 -7.44 7.58 -0.14
C ARG A 82 -7.76 7.25 1.32
N HIS A 83 -6.89 6.53 2.01
CA HIS A 83 -7.12 6.02 3.35
C HIS A 83 -6.36 6.79 4.44
N VAL A 84 -5.25 7.42 4.11
CA VAL A 84 -4.53 8.31 5.03
C VAL A 84 -5.30 9.60 5.28
N GLY A 85 -5.18 10.09 6.50
CA GLY A 85 -5.64 11.42 6.85
C GLY A 85 -4.84 12.50 6.14
N LYS A 86 -5.41 13.70 6.11
CA LYS A 86 -4.80 14.90 5.55
C LYS A 86 -4.87 16.06 6.52
N THR A 87 -3.80 16.84 6.60
CA THR A 87 -3.81 18.16 7.25
C THR A 87 -4.28 19.21 6.26
N LYS A 88 -5.11 20.14 6.75
CA LYS A 88 -5.61 21.28 5.98
C LYS A 88 -5.31 22.56 6.74
N ASP A 89 -4.86 23.57 6.00
CA ASP A 89 -4.62 24.89 6.53
C ASP A 89 -5.95 25.65 6.59
N VAL A 90 -6.33 26.08 7.79
CA VAL A 90 -7.51 26.91 8.02
C VAL A 90 -7.01 28.28 8.48
N PHE A 91 -7.19 29.28 7.63
CA PHE A 91 -6.86 30.66 7.96
C PHE A 91 -7.98 31.25 8.80
N THR A 92 -7.66 31.63 10.03
CA THR A 92 -8.59 32.31 10.94
C THR A 92 -8.08 33.72 11.24
N HIS A 93 -8.95 34.57 11.79
CA HIS A 93 -8.57 35.92 12.25
C HIS A 93 -7.46 35.91 13.33
N PHE A 94 -7.17 34.75 13.93
CA PHE A 94 -6.11 34.55 14.94
C PHE A 94 -4.84 33.89 14.38
N GLY A 95 -4.77 33.62 13.07
CA GLY A 95 -3.63 32.97 12.40
C GLY A 95 -3.99 31.67 11.68
N THR A 96 -2.96 31.00 11.14
CA THR A 96 -3.08 29.70 10.46
C THR A 96 -3.24 28.58 11.49
N MET A 97 -4.36 27.86 11.41
CA MET A 97 -4.64 26.67 12.21
C MET A 97 -4.58 25.44 11.31
N TYR A 98 -3.92 24.38 11.76
CA TYR A 98 -3.87 23.10 11.05
C TYR A 98 -5.00 22.18 11.54
N TYR A 99 -5.89 21.81 10.63
CA TYR A 99 -6.99 20.89 10.88
C TYR A 99 -6.70 19.52 10.27
N GLN A 100 -6.63 18.48 11.10
CA GLN A 100 -6.48 17.11 10.63
C GLN A 100 -7.84 16.51 10.29
N THR A 101 -7.90 15.84 9.14
CA THR A 101 -9.04 15.02 8.73
C THR A 101 -8.59 13.60 8.46
N GLY A 102 -9.37 12.59 8.88
CA GLY A 102 -9.00 11.19 8.69
C GLY A 102 -7.90 10.73 9.65
N LYS A 103 -7.21 9.65 9.27
CA LYS A 103 -6.33 8.89 10.17
C LYS A 103 -4.90 9.38 10.10
N ASP A 104 -4.33 9.71 11.25
CA ASP A 104 -2.87 9.87 11.33
C ASP A 104 -2.20 8.49 11.32
N LEU A 105 -1.42 8.20 10.27
CA LEU A 105 -0.59 6.99 10.19
C LEU A 105 0.91 7.32 10.26
N THR A 106 1.29 8.56 10.55
CA THR A 106 2.70 9.02 10.54
C THR A 106 3.59 8.23 11.50
N GLU A 107 3.06 7.82 12.65
CA GLU A 107 3.75 7.02 13.67
C GLU A 107 3.60 5.50 13.51
N THR A 108 3.04 5.03 12.38
CA THR A 108 2.89 3.60 12.12
C THR A 108 4.25 2.91 12.09
N LYS A 109 4.47 1.99 13.04
CA LYS A 109 5.76 1.30 13.23
C LYS A 109 5.94 0.10 12.31
N TYR A 110 4.84 -0.59 11.98
CA TYR A 110 4.87 -1.83 11.20
C TYR A 110 3.82 -1.77 10.12
N VAL A 111 4.21 -2.16 8.91
CA VAL A 111 3.33 -2.38 7.78
C VAL A 111 3.56 -3.81 7.31
N ILE A 112 2.49 -4.60 7.28
CA ILE A 112 2.58 -6.01 6.89
C ILE A 112 1.94 -6.17 5.51
N GLY A 113 2.76 -6.55 4.53
CA GLY A 113 2.33 -6.89 3.19
C GLY A 113 1.89 -8.36 3.12
N THR A 114 0.78 -8.62 2.43
CA THR A 114 0.32 -9.98 2.11
C THR A 114 -0.25 -10.01 0.70
N GLY A 115 -0.09 -11.12 -0.01
CA GLY A 115 -0.64 -11.31 -1.36
C GLY A 115 0.41 -11.59 -2.45
N GLY A 116 -0.06 -12.17 -3.56
CA GLY A 116 0.79 -12.74 -4.59
C GLY A 116 1.79 -11.76 -5.21
N VAL A 117 1.37 -10.53 -5.52
CA VAL A 117 2.29 -9.55 -6.15
C VAL A 117 3.42 -9.12 -5.22
N LEU A 118 3.21 -9.13 -3.90
CA LEU A 118 4.26 -8.82 -2.93
C LEU A 118 5.20 -10.01 -2.73
N ILE A 119 4.68 -11.24 -2.79
CA ILE A 119 5.45 -12.47 -2.58
C ILE A 119 6.31 -12.83 -3.81
N TYR A 120 5.78 -12.63 -5.01
CA TYR A 120 6.42 -13.07 -6.26
C TYR A 120 7.09 -11.93 -7.03
N ASN A 121 7.25 -10.75 -6.43
CA ASN A 121 7.90 -9.60 -7.05
C ASN A 121 8.88 -8.94 -6.06
N LYS A 122 9.18 -7.66 -6.23
CA LYS A 122 9.99 -6.86 -5.30
C LYS A 122 9.09 -6.20 -4.23
N PRO A 123 8.86 -6.83 -3.05
CA PRO A 123 7.94 -6.29 -2.04
C PRO A 123 8.40 -4.92 -1.53
N GLN A 124 9.69 -4.69 -1.44
CA GLN A 124 10.23 -3.44 -0.91
C GLN A 124 9.86 -2.24 -1.78
N THR A 125 10.06 -2.33 -3.10
CA THR A 125 9.80 -1.20 -4.00
C THR A 125 8.31 -0.85 -4.01
N ILE A 126 7.45 -1.87 -3.89
CA ILE A 126 6.00 -1.70 -3.71
C ILE A 126 5.71 -1.03 -2.37
N LEU A 127 6.09 -1.65 -1.25
CA LEU A 127 5.72 -1.18 0.10
C LEU A 127 6.29 0.21 0.42
N THR A 128 7.43 0.59 -0.15
CA THR A 128 8.01 1.92 0.02
C THR A 128 7.08 3.05 -0.45
N LYS A 129 6.16 2.78 -1.39
CA LYS A 129 5.17 3.77 -1.83
C LYS A 129 4.24 4.26 -0.72
N ILE A 130 4.12 3.52 0.38
CA ILE A 130 3.33 3.89 1.56
C ILE A 130 3.98 5.03 2.35
N LYS A 131 5.32 5.18 2.27
CA LYS A 131 6.04 6.18 3.08
C LYS A 131 5.61 7.61 2.75
N SER A 132 5.85 8.51 3.70
CA SER A 132 5.68 9.95 3.52
C SER A 132 6.43 10.45 2.29
N LYS A 133 5.77 11.34 1.55
CA LYS A 133 6.24 11.86 0.26
C LYS A 133 6.49 13.37 0.36
N PRO A 134 7.67 13.87 -0.06
CA PRO A 134 7.94 15.31 -0.10
C PRO A 134 6.94 16.09 -0.93
N GLU A 135 6.44 15.50 -2.02
CA GLU A 135 5.45 16.09 -2.91
C GLU A 135 4.04 16.17 -2.31
N ASN A 136 3.77 15.48 -1.20
CA ASN A 136 2.44 15.42 -0.59
C ASN A 136 2.52 15.46 0.95
N VAL A 137 3.15 16.52 1.46
CA VAL A 137 3.39 16.74 2.90
C VAL A 137 2.10 16.79 3.73
N LEU A 138 0.97 17.10 3.08
CA LEU A 138 -0.33 17.16 3.74
C LEU A 138 -0.90 15.78 4.05
N GLU A 139 -0.42 14.71 3.40
CA GLU A 139 -0.86 13.34 3.71
C GLU A 139 -0.13 12.77 4.92
N LEU A 140 -0.90 12.26 5.88
CA LEU A 140 -0.41 11.68 7.14
C LEU A 140 0.07 10.23 6.96
N ARG A 141 1.01 10.05 6.05
CA ARG A 141 1.62 8.77 5.72
C ARG A 141 2.71 8.36 6.73
N PRO A 142 2.95 7.05 6.94
CA PRO A 142 4.05 6.56 7.77
C PRO A 142 5.40 7.17 7.39
N LYS A 143 6.14 7.69 8.36
CA LYS A 143 7.46 8.27 8.11
C LYS A 143 8.55 7.21 7.99
N ASN A 144 8.62 6.30 8.95
CA ASN A 144 9.63 5.24 8.98
C ASN A 144 9.06 3.90 9.47
N PRO A 145 8.11 3.30 8.72
CA PRO A 145 7.59 1.98 9.06
C PRO A 145 8.63 0.89 8.77
N LYS A 146 8.64 -0.14 9.61
CA LYS A 146 9.24 -1.43 9.28
C LYS A 146 8.29 -2.23 8.41
N PHE A 147 8.81 -2.78 7.32
CA PHE A 147 8.03 -3.61 6.41
C PHE A 147 8.20 -5.08 6.75
N LEU A 148 7.08 -5.79 6.89
CA LEU A 148 7.02 -7.22 7.11
C LEU A 148 6.23 -7.86 5.96
N LEU A 149 6.58 -9.08 5.58
CA LEU A 149 5.91 -9.84 4.54
C LEU A 149 5.32 -11.12 5.14
N ASP A 150 4.03 -11.35 4.90
CA ASP A 150 3.37 -12.63 5.12
C ASP A 150 3.48 -13.51 3.87
N SER A 151 4.62 -14.16 3.70
CA SER A 151 4.90 -15.02 2.55
C SER A 151 4.16 -16.36 2.60
N SER A 152 3.75 -16.80 3.78
CA SER A 152 3.12 -18.10 4.02
C SER A 152 1.61 -18.01 4.24
N TYR A 153 1.01 -16.83 4.03
CA TYR A 153 -0.41 -16.55 4.29
C TYR A 153 -0.86 -16.96 5.71
N ILE A 154 0.04 -16.82 6.70
CA ILE A 154 -0.16 -17.32 8.06
C ILE A 154 -1.12 -16.43 8.86
N LEU A 155 -1.27 -15.15 8.49
CA LEU A 155 -2.04 -14.18 9.27
C LEU A 155 -3.52 -14.56 9.40
N SER A 156 -4.14 -15.10 8.35
CA SER A 156 -5.55 -15.51 8.37
C SER A 156 -5.77 -16.66 9.36
N ALA A 157 -4.93 -17.70 9.30
CA ALA A 157 -4.97 -18.84 10.21
C ALA A 157 -4.65 -18.42 11.67
N MET A 158 -3.70 -17.51 11.86
CA MET A 158 -3.35 -17.00 13.19
C MET A 158 -4.43 -16.08 13.77
N GLY A 159 -5.20 -15.40 12.93
CA GLY A 159 -6.39 -14.67 13.34
C GLY A 159 -7.41 -15.58 14.02
N LEU A 160 -7.69 -16.74 13.43
CA LEU A 160 -8.58 -17.75 14.03
C LEU A 160 -7.98 -18.35 15.31
N LEU A 161 -6.69 -18.71 15.29
CA LEU A 161 -6.03 -19.27 16.47
C LEU A 161 -5.99 -18.28 17.64
N ALA A 162 -5.91 -16.98 17.36
CA ALA A 162 -5.82 -15.95 18.40
C ALA A 162 -7.09 -15.83 19.25
N GLU A 163 -8.24 -16.33 18.78
CA GLU A 163 -9.49 -16.38 19.56
C GLU A 163 -9.39 -17.34 20.75
N VAL A 164 -8.58 -18.40 20.62
CA VAL A 164 -8.42 -19.44 21.66
C VAL A 164 -7.06 -19.36 22.35
N GLU A 165 -5.98 -19.12 21.57
CA GLU A 165 -4.60 -19.20 22.02
C GLU A 165 -3.78 -17.97 21.54
N PRO A 166 -4.09 -16.75 22.01
CA PRO A 166 -3.52 -15.50 21.50
C PRO A 166 -1.99 -15.43 21.63
N LYS A 167 -1.43 -15.96 22.72
CA LYS A 167 0.04 -15.96 22.94
C LYS A 167 0.75 -16.89 21.96
N LYS A 168 0.17 -18.06 21.64
CA LYS A 168 0.76 -19.00 20.67
C LYS A 168 0.64 -18.44 19.25
N ALA A 169 -0.51 -17.89 18.90
CA ALA A 169 -0.72 -17.22 17.61
C ALA A 169 0.30 -16.11 17.38
N LEU A 170 0.49 -15.21 18.36
CA LEU A 170 1.48 -14.14 18.28
C LEU A 170 2.91 -14.66 18.12
N ARG A 171 3.27 -15.73 18.86
CA ARG A 171 4.60 -16.34 18.76
C ARG A 171 4.85 -16.91 17.36
N ILE A 172 3.85 -17.56 16.76
CA ILE A 172 3.94 -18.11 15.40
C ILE A 172 4.05 -16.97 14.39
N MET A 173 3.18 -15.94 14.47
CA MET A 173 3.25 -14.78 13.57
C MET A 173 4.62 -14.11 13.59
N LYS A 174 5.18 -13.84 14.78
CA LYS A 174 6.52 -13.24 14.91
C LYS A 174 7.64 -14.10 14.32
N LYS A 175 7.49 -15.43 14.30
CA LYS A 175 8.46 -16.35 13.73
C LYS A 175 8.36 -16.44 12.20
N MET A 176 7.15 -16.28 11.67
CA MET A 176 6.84 -16.54 10.26
C MET A 176 6.88 -15.28 9.39
N LEU A 177 6.62 -14.09 9.96
CA LEU A 177 6.72 -12.83 9.22
C LEU A 177 8.18 -12.51 8.92
N ILE A 178 8.45 -12.15 7.66
CA ILE A 178 9.80 -11.85 7.17
C ILE A 178 9.97 -10.34 7.11
N GLU A 179 11.05 -9.80 7.71
CA GLU A 179 11.40 -8.39 7.55
C GLU A 179 11.90 -8.15 6.12
N VAL A 180 11.27 -7.20 5.44
CA VAL A 180 11.68 -6.77 4.11
C VAL A 180 12.83 -5.77 4.31
N GLY A 181 14.04 -6.19 3.95
CA GLY A 181 15.24 -5.36 4.07
C GLY A 181 15.18 -4.10 3.20
N GLU A 182 16.12 -3.18 3.42
CA GLU A 182 16.42 -2.12 2.46
C GLU A 182 17.36 -2.71 1.39
N ASP A 183 16.89 -2.78 0.15
CA ASP A 183 17.65 -3.05 -1.08
C ASP A 183 18.87 -2.14 -1.04
N ASN A 184 20.02 -2.72 -0.69
CA ASN A 184 21.30 -2.16 -1.03
C ASN A 184 21.42 -2.35 -2.55
N GLU A 185 20.96 -1.37 -3.33
CA GLU A 185 21.34 -1.25 -4.74
C GLU A 185 22.86 -1.02 -4.80
N THR A 186 23.62 -2.09 -4.98
CA THR A 186 24.96 -2.09 -5.59
C THR A 186 24.84 -2.40 -7.06
#